data_AF-A0A3R9ZJ53-F1
#
_entry.id   AF-A0A3R9ZJ53-F1
#
_cell.length_a   1.000
_cell.length_b   1.000
_cell.length_c   1.000
_cell.angle_alpha   90.00
_cell.angle_beta   90.00
_cell.angle_gamma   90.00
#
_symmetry.space_group_name_H-M   'P 1'
#
loop_
_entity.id
_entity.type
_entity.pdbx_description
1 polymer ?
#
loop_
_entity_poly.entity_id
_entity_poly.type
_entity_poly.pdbx_seq_one_letter_code
_entity_poly.pdbx_strand_id
1 'polypeptide(L)'
;MICNQLILCLLQIIKMFNVYNTQKEKELVQLLEEVIKKDVYEIIRVRTLKNSREKKCQIMIDKVDDTQVGIADCENVNKVIIEILKLNDLGLSDYTIEVSSPGIDRPLTRLKDFIKHKGKLIKINTLFKVLDKKNFKGYIEEVKDEYILMKTKDEDDIITIRFDSILEAYLQYEHNIN
;
A
#
# COMPACT_ATOMS: atom_id res chain seq x y z
N MET A 1 -11.17 -25.34 14.77
CA MET A 1 -10.71 -23.95 15.02
C MET A 1 -9.64 -23.45 14.04
N ILE A 2 -9.00 -24.30 13.23
CA ILE A 2 -7.92 -23.91 12.29
C ILE A 2 -8.48 -23.30 10.98
N CYS A 3 -9.74 -23.61 10.62
CA CYS A 3 -10.31 -23.21 9.32
C CYS A 3 -10.67 -21.71 9.24
N ASN A 4 -11.09 -21.08 10.35
CA ASN A 4 -11.57 -19.69 10.31
C ASN A 4 -10.43 -18.66 10.23
N GLN A 5 -9.29 -18.93 10.88
CA GLN A 5 -8.10 -18.09 10.78
C GLN A 5 -7.44 -18.21 9.41
N LEU A 6 -7.41 -19.41 8.81
CA LEU A 6 -6.91 -19.63 7.45
C LEU A 6 -7.80 -18.97 6.38
N ILE A 7 -9.13 -19.02 6.55
CA ILE A 7 -10.08 -18.32 5.66
C ILE A 7 -9.99 -16.80 5.83
N LEU A 8 -9.86 -16.26 7.05
CA LEU A 8 -9.60 -14.84 7.27
C LEU A 8 -8.26 -14.39 6.68
N CYS A 9 -7.22 -15.22 6.78
CA CYS A 9 -5.90 -14.94 6.22
C CYS A 9 -5.95 -14.93 4.67
N LEU A 10 -6.63 -15.90 4.07
CA LEU A 10 -6.90 -15.94 2.62
C LEU A 10 -7.72 -14.73 2.15
N LEU A 11 -8.73 -14.31 2.91
CA LEU A 11 -9.54 -13.12 2.58
C LEU A 11 -8.75 -11.80 2.71
N GLN A 12 -7.76 -11.72 3.61
CA GLN A 12 -6.88 -10.55 3.71
C GLN A 12 -5.89 -10.44 2.54
N ILE A 13 -5.42 -11.56 2.01
CA ILE A 13 -4.52 -11.61 0.84
C ILE A 13 -5.24 -11.13 -0.44
N ILE A 14 -6.57 -11.33 -0.53
CA ILE A 14 -7.36 -11.08 -1.74
C ILE A 14 -7.63 -9.59 -2.02
N LYS A 15 -7.40 -8.67 -1.06
CA LYS A 15 -7.69 -7.23 -1.25
C LYS A 15 -6.45 -6.32 -1.24
N MET A 16 -5.34 -6.83 -1.78
CA MET A 16 -4.11 -6.09 -2.04
C MET A 16 -4.05 -5.71 -3.51
N PHE A 17 -4.80 -4.69 -3.93
CA PHE A 17 -4.88 -4.35 -5.36
C PHE A 17 -3.68 -3.51 -5.84
N ASN A 18 -2.82 -3.01 -4.95
CA ASN A 18 -1.66 -2.20 -5.37
C ASN A 18 -0.45 -2.28 -4.43
N VAL A 19 -0.32 -3.32 -3.61
CA VAL A 19 0.85 -3.47 -2.73
C VAL A 19 2.11 -3.79 -3.53
N TYR A 20 1.99 -4.48 -4.66
CA TYR A 20 3.06 -4.83 -5.60
C TYR A 20 2.56 -4.70 -7.05
N ASN A 21 3.48 -4.59 -8.02
CA ASN A 21 3.23 -4.47 -9.45
C ASN A 21 3.90 -5.58 -10.27
N THR A 22 4.96 -6.21 -9.76
CA THR A 22 5.71 -7.27 -10.48
C THR A 22 5.69 -8.60 -9.72
N GLN A 23 6.00 -9.69 -10.43
CA GLN A 23 6.03 -11.04 -9.84
C GLN A 23 7.07 -11.15 -8.70
N LYS A 24 8.24 -10.55 -8.86
CA LYS A 24 9.28 -10.53 -7.82
C LYS A 24 8.85 -9.76 -6.56
N GLU A 25 8.11 -8.66 -6.73
CA GLU A 25 7.58 -7.90 -5.60
C GLU A 25 6.50 -8.69 -4.86
N LYS A 26 5.65 -9.41 -5.60
CA LYS A 26 4.64 -10.32 -5.03
C LYS A 26 5.29 -11.41 -4.17
N GLU A 27 6.30 -12.09 -4.70
CA GLU A 27 7.01 -13.16 -3.98
C GLU A 27 7.69 -12.61 -2.72
N LEU A 28 8.32 -11.44 -2.82
CA LEU A 28 8.91 -10.78 -1.65
C LEU A 28 7.86 -10.44 -0.59
N VAL A 29 6.71 -9.89 -1.00
CA VAL A 29 5.60 -9.58 -0.08
C VAL A 29 5.12 -10.84 0.62
N GLN A 30 4.94 -11.96 -0.08
CA GLN A 30 4.50 -13.22 0.51
C GLN A 30 5.47 -13.74 1.57
N LEU A 31 6.77 -13.74 1.28
CA LEU A 31 7.81 -14.14 2.24
C LEU A 31 7.86 -13.21 3.46
N LEU A 32 7.72 -11.90 3.24
CA LEU A 32 7.75 -10.93 4.33
C LEU A 32 6.49 -11.01 5.19
N GLU A 33 5.31 -11.18 4.60
CA GLU A 33 4.07 -11.34 5.37
C GLU A 33 4.12 -12.53 6.33
N GLU A 34 4.87 -13.58 6.05
CA GLU A 34 5.04 -14.68 7.02
C GLU A 34 5.95 -14.31 8.19
N VAL A 35 6.94 -13.45 7.97
CA VAL A 35 8.02 -13.20 8.93
C VAL A 35 7.80 -11.93 9.74
N ILE A 36 7.36 -10.84 9.11
CA ILE A 36 7.22 -9.52 9.74
C ILE A 36 5.80 -9.23 10.25
N LYS A 37 4.79 -9.98 9.79
CA LYS A 37 3.39 -9.85 10.24
C LYS A 37 3.14 -10.49 11.61
N LYS A 38 4.16 -10.69 12.45
CA LYS A 38 4.02 -11.11 13.86
C LYS A 38 3.37 -10.00 14.71
N ASP A 39 2.24 -9.47 14.27
CA ASP A 39 1.44 -8.41 14.90
C ASP A 39 2.16 -7.07 15.16
N VAL A 40 3.37 -6.87 14.64
CA VAL A 40 4.12 -5.60 14.81
C VAL A 40 4.05 -4.73 13.57
N TYR A 41 4.38 -5.28 12.39
CA TYR A 41 4.47 -4.50 11.16
C TYR A 41 3.48 -4.97 10.10
N GLU A 42 3.08 -4.02 9.27
CA GLU A 42 2.33 -4.28 8.06
C GLU A 42 3.02 -3.69 6.84
N ILE A 43 2.96 -4.40 5.72
CA ILE A 43 3.48 -3.92 4.44
C ILE A 43 2.42 -3.04 3.79
N ILE A 44 2.81 -1.80 3.51
CA ILE A 44 2.00 -0.84 2.77
C ILE A 44 2.26 -0.98 1.28
N ARG A 45 3.53 -1.01 0.87
CA ARG A 45 3.90 -1.03 -0.55
C ARG A 45 5.29 -1.62 -0.76
N VAL A 46 5.46 -2.40 -1.83
CA VAL A 46 6.76 -2.85 -2.33
C VAL A 46 6.90 -2.44 -3.79
N ARG A 47 8.00 -1.77 -4.14
CA ARG A 47 8.28 -1.34 -5.53
C ARG A 47 9.73 -1.55 -5.89
N THR A 48 9.95 -2.15 -7.04
CA THR A 48 11.24 -2.24 -7.70
C THR A 48 11.36 -1.11 -8.72
N LEU A 49 12.30 -0.22 -8.47
CA LEU A 49 12.61 0.93 -9.31
C LEU A 49 13.95 0.65 -9.99
N LYS A 50 14.01 0.84 -11.29
CA LYS A 50 15.24 0.71 -12.08
C LYS A 50 15.38 1.95 -12.93
N ASN A 51 16.47 2.67 -12.74
CA ASN A 51 16.91 3.70 -13.66
C ASN A 51 18.27 3.31 -14.26
N SER A 52 18.89 4.20 -15.03
CA SER A 52 20.17 3.92 -15.69
C SER A 52 21.36 3.79 -14.73
N ARG A 53 21.23 4.26 -13.48
CA ARG A 53 22.32 4.34 -12.48
C ARG A 53 22.14 3.42 -11.29
N GLU A 54 20.89 3.15 -10.90
CA GLU A 54 20.57 2.38 -9.71
C GLU A 54 19.34 1.48 -9.91
N LYS A 55 19.36 0.38 -9.18
CA LYS A 55 18.21 -0.51 -8.96
C LYS A 55 17.89 -0.44 -7.47
N LYS A 56 16.63 -0.17 -7.15
CA LYS A 56 16.17 0.06 -5.79
C LYS A 56 14.90 -0.73 -5.53
N CYS A 57 14.84 -1.44 -4.42
CA CYS A 57 13.64 -2.10 -3.93
C CYS A 57 13.16 -1.34 -2.70
N GLN A 58 12.10 -0.55 -2.86
CA GLN A 58 11.50 0.22 -1.76
C GLN A 58 10.40 -0.62 -1.10
N ILE A 59 10.49 -0.78 0.22
CA ILE A 59 9.49 -1.41 1.06
C ILE A 59 8.99 -0.35 2.05
N MET A 60 7.70 -0.02 1.96
CA MET A 60 7.02 0.85 2.92
C MET A 60 6.33 0.00 3.96
N ILE A 61 6.66 0.22 5.22
CA ILE A 61 6.04 -0.45 6.37
C ILE A 61 5.28 0.53 7.24
N ASP A 62 4.29 0.02 7.95
CA ASP A 62 3.61 0.72 9.05
C ASP A 62 3.48 -0.22 10.24
N LYS A 63 3.11 0.30 11.41
CA LYS A 63 2.80 -0.54 12.57
C LYS A 63 1.33 -0.88 12.63
N VAL A 64 1.04 -2.10 13.07
CA VAL A 64 -0.33 -2.61 13.20
C VAL A 64 -1.10 -1.86 14.29
N ASP A 65 -0.40 -1.33 15.29
CA ASP A 65 -0.95 -0.57 16.42
C ASP A 65 -1.09 0.94 16.15
N ASP A 66 -0.88 1.37 14.90
CA ASP A 66 -0.92 2.76 14.45
C ASP A 66 0.10 3.70 15.12
N THR A 67 1.11 3.16 15.83
CA THR A 67 2.22 3.96 16.34
C THR A 67 3.23 4.29 15.24
N GLN A 68 4.03 5.33 15.46
CA GLN A 68 5.00 5.77 14.45
C GLN A 68 6.10 4.71 14.24
N VAL A 69 6.41 4.45 12.98
CA VAL A 69 7.61 3.72 12.56
C VAL A 69 8.82 4.62 12.75
N GLY A 70 9.72 4.22 13.64
CA GLY A 70 11.01 4.87 13.88
C GLY A 70 12.15 4.26 13.05
N ILE A 71 13.34 4.87 13.14
CA ILE A 71 14.54 4.40 12.40
C ILE A 71 14.89 2.96 12.77
N ALA A 72 14.82 2.61 14.06
CA ALA A 72 15.11 1.26 14.54
C ALA A 72 14.17 0.20 13.96
N ASP A 73 12.90 0.55 13.71
CA ASP A 73 11.93 -0.34 13.07
C ASP A 73 12.35 -0.65 11.63
N CYS A 74 12.73 0.38 10.86
CA CYS A 74 13.22 0.22 9.49
C CYS A 74 14.51 -0.62 9.45
N GLU A 75 15.45 -0.40 10.36
CA GLU A 75 16.69 -1.18 10.45
C GLU A 75 16.43 -2.65 10.75
N ASN A 76 15.50 -2.94 11.68
CA ASN A 76 15.13 -4.30 12.04
C ASN A 76 14.51 -5.03 10.85
N VAL A 77 13.53 -4.41 10.19
CA VAL A 77 12.89 -4.99 9.00
C VAL A 77 13.89 -5.15 7.85
N ASN A 78 14.80 -4.19 7.66
CA ASN A 78 15.85 -4.30 6.65
C ASN A 78 16.75 -5.52 6.88
N LYS A 79 17.21 -5.75 8.11
CA LYS A 79 18.00 -6.94 8.45
C LYS A 79 17.26 -8.23 8.10
N VAL A 80 15.97 -8.32 8.45
CA VAL A 80 15.11 -9.47 8.13
C VAL A 80 14.99 -9.68 6.61
N ILE A 81 14.75 -8.61 5.85
CA ILE A 81 14.67 -8.68 4.38
C ILE A 81 15.97 -9.23 3.79
N ILE A 82 17.11 -8.72 4.24
CA ILE A 82 18.43 -9.15 3.73
C ILE A 82 18.66 -10.65 4.00
N GLU A 83 18.29 -11.16 5.17
CA GLU A 83 18.40 -12.61 5.45
C GLU A 83 17.46 -13.45 4.58
N ILE A 84 16.23 -12.99 4.34
CA ILE A 84 15.29 -13.67 3.44
C ILE A 84 15.84 -13.73 2.01
N LEU A 85 16.41 -12.62 1.52
CA LEU A 85 16.97 -12.55 0.17
C LEU A 85 18.26 -13.38 -0.01
N LYS A 86 18.99 -13.67 1.07
CA LYS A 86 20.13 -14.61 1.02
C LYS A 86 19.67 -16.06 0.82
N LEU A 87 18.51 -16.41 1.35
CA LEU A 87 17.96 -17.76 1.32
C LEU A 87 17.06 -18.01 0.09
N ASN A 88 16.56 -16.95 -0.55
CA ASN A 88 15.62 -17.03 -1.66
C ASN A 88 16.12 -16.21 -2.85
N ASP A 89 16.30 -16.84 -4.01
CA ASP A 89 16.70 -16.14 -5.23
C ASP A 89 15.50 -15.46 -5.92
N LEU A 90 15.23 -14.21 -5.56
CA LEU A 90 14.16 -13.38 -6.16
C LEU A 90 14.65 -12.48 -7.30
N GLY A 91 15.92 -12.62 -7.73
CA GLY A 91 16.54 -11.70 -8.69
C GLY A 91 16.54 -10.25 -8.19
N LEU A 92 16.84 -10.06 -6.90
CA LEU A 92 16.96 -8.77 -6.21
C LEU A 92 18.39 -8.48 -5.70
N SER A 93 19.36 -9.35 -6.03
CA SER A 93 20.74 -9.26 -5.56
C SER A 93 21.48 -7.97 -5.96
N ASP A 94 21.06 -7.34 -7.06
CA ASP A 94 21.62 -6.08 -7.56
C ASP A 94 20.75 -4.86 -7.24
N TYR A 95 19.73 -5.02 -6.40
CA TYR A 95 18.89 -3.93 -5.92
C TYR A 95 19.36 -3.46 -4.53
N THR A 96 19.45 -2.14 -4.36
CA THR A 96 19.55 -1.53 -3.04
C THR A 96 18.19 -1.64 -2.34
N ILE A 97 18.16 -2.27 -1.16
CA ILE A 97 16.95 -2.37 -0.34
C ILE A 97 16.77 -1.09 0.48
N GLU A 98 15.57 -0.51 0.42
CA GLU A 98 15.20 0.66 1.22
C GLU A 98 13.91 0.38 1.98
N VAL A 99 13.98 0.48 3.31
CA VAL A 99 12.81 0.35 4.18
C VAL A 99 12.47 1.71 4.76
N SER A 100 11.22 2.13 4.60
CA SER A 100 10.75 3.42 5.11
C SER A 100 9.32 3.32 5.65
N SER A 101 8.90 4.34 6.39
CA SER A 101 7.49 4.57 6.67
C SER A 101 6.81 5.27 5.47
N PRO A 102 5.47 5.23 5.34
CA PRO A 102 4.74 5.92 4.28
C PRO A 102 4.76 7.45 4.41
N GLY A 103 4.85 7.99 5.62
CA GLY A 103 4.87 9.44 5.86
C GLY A 103 3.61 10.16 5.37
N ILE A 104 3.81 11.40 4.88
CA ILE A 104 2.75 12.31 4.42
C ILE A 104 2.11 11.82 3.12
N ASP A 105 2.89 11.23 2.21
CA ASP A 105 2.42 10.69 0.93
C ASP A 105 2.01 9.23 1.04
N ARG A 106 1.22 8.90 2.08
CA ARG A 106 0.80 7.52 2.34
C ARG A 106 0.01 6.96 1.16
N PRO A 107 0.50 5.90 0.49
CA PRO A 107 -0.28 5.24 -0.54
C PRO A 107 -1.38 4.38 0.08
N LEU A 108 -2.53 4.34 -0.57
CA LEU A 108 -3.65 3.47 -0.21
C LEU A 108 -3.66 2.28 -1.17
N THR A 109 -3.20 1.13 -0.68
CA THR A 109 -2.89 -0.04 -1.53
C THR A 109 -3.75 -1.26 -1.22
N ARG A 110 -4.44 -1.24 -0.07
CA ARG A 110 -5.27 -2.33 0.44
C ARG A 110 -6.64 -1.80 0.83
N LEU A 111 -7.68 -2.65 0.81
CA LEU A 111 -9.03 -2.23 1.21
C LEU A 111 -9.07 -1.55 2.59
N LYS A 112 -8.37 -2.12 3.58
CA LYS A 112 -8.31 -1.58 4.93
C LYS A 112 -7.73 -0.17 5.01
N ASP A 113 -6.86 0.21 4.06
CA ASP A 113 -6.31 1.55 4.01
C ASP A 113 -7.42 2.56 3.67
N PHE A 114 -8.33 2.22 2.74
CA PHE A 114 -9.48 3.07 2.41
C PHE A 114 -10.47 3.15 3.56
N ILE A 115 -10.75 2.02 4.22
CA ILE A 115 -11.64 1.98 5.39
C ILE A 115 -11.10 2.87 6.51
N LYS A 116 -9.81 2.73 6.84
CA LYS A 116 -9.15 3.49 7.90
C LYS A 116 -9.18 5.00 7.65
N HIS A 117 -9.14 5.42 6.39
CA HIS A 117 -9.10 6.84 6.01
C HIS A 117 -10.43 7.35 5.46
N LYS A 118 -11.56 6.71 5.79
CA LYS A 118 -12.89 7.21 5.48
C LYS A 118 -13.05 8.66 5.96
N GLY A 119 -13.64 9.51 5.12
CA GLY A 119 -13.80 10.96 5.35
C GLY A 119 -12.53 11.79 5.15
N LYS A 120 -11.39 11.19 4.77
CA LYS A 120 -10.16 11.93 4.46
C LYS A 120 -10.07 12.27 2.98
N LEU A 121 -9.36 13.36 2.71
CA LEU A 121 -9.02 13.77 1.36
C LEU A 121 -7.97 12.82 0.78
N ILE A 122 -8.24 12.33 -0.43
CA ILE A 122 -7.32 11.46 -1.17
C ILE A 122 -7.19 11.95 -2.61
N LYS A 123 -6.11 11.55 -3.25
CA LYS A 123 -5.90 11.67 -4.69
C LYS A 123 -5.90 10.28 -5.30
N ILE A 124 -6.66 10.07 -6.35
CA ILE A 124 -6.71 8.80 -7.11
C ILE A 124 -6.34 9.06 -8.56
N ASN A 125 -5.45 8.24 -9.10
CA ASN A 125 -5.24 8.11 -10.53
C ASN A 125 -5.79 6.75 -10.97
N THR A 126 -6.51 6.72 -12.09
CA THR A 126 -7.17 5.53 -12.64
C THR A 126 -6.49 5.06 -13.93
N LEU A 127 -6.60 3.77 -14.23
CA LEU A 127 -6.06 3.13 -15.44
C LEU A 127 -6.76 3.67 -16.70
N PHE A 128 -8.08 3.78 -16.66
CA PHE A 128 -8.94 4.24 -17.75
C PHE A 128 -9.72 5.49 -17.33
N LYS A 129 -10.30 6.20 -18.30
CA LYS A 129 -11.13 7.37 -17.99
C LYS A 129 -12.39 6.93 -17.23
N VAL A 130 -12.69 7.63 -16.16
CA VAL A 130 -13.98 7.59 -15.45
C VAL A 130 -14.56 9.00 -15.58
N LEU A 131 -15.77 9.14 -16.12
CA LEU A 131 -16.37 10.48 -16.36
C LEU A 131 -15.41 11.43 -17.12
N ASP A 132 -14.78 10.93 -18.19
CA ASP A 132 -13.78 11.61 -19.02
C ASP A 132 -12.47 12.07 -18.35
N LYS A 133 -12.31 11.84 -17.04
CA LYS A 133 -11.13 12.20 -16.24
C LYS A 133 -10.38 10.93 -15.81
N LYS A 134 -9.07 11.06 -15.56
CA LYS A 134 -8.23 9.97 -14.97
C LYS A 134 -7.74 10.27 -13.56
N ASN A 135 -7.71 11.54 -13.18
CA ASN A 135 -7.20 12.02 -11.90
C ASN A 135 -8.35 12.60 -11.11
N PHE A 136 -8.50 12.17 -9.86
CA PHE A 136 -9.56 12.59 -8.95
C PHE A 136 -8.95 13.05 -7.63
N LYS A 137 -9.57 14.07 -7.04
CA LYS A 137 -9.25 14.55 -5.70
C LYS A 137 -10.57 14.75 -4.95
N GLY A 138 -10.69 14.14 -3.78
CA GLY A 138 -11.96 14.10 -3.07
C GLY A 138 -11.89 13.31 -1.77
N TYR A 139 -13.00 13.30 -1.05
CA TYR A 139 -13.15 12.66 0.25
C TYR A 139 -13.77 11.27 0.10
N ILE A 140 -13.28 10.29 0.87
CA ILE A 140 -13.87 8.94 0.88
C ILE A 140 -15.20 8.98 1.65
N GLU A 141 -16.33 8.94 0.95
CA GLU A 141 -17.67 8.92 1.55
C GLU A 141 -18.07 7.52 2.01
N GLU A 142 -17.78 6.50 1.20
CA GLU A 142 -18.09 5.12 1.53
C GLU A 142 -17.09 4.16 0.90
N VAL A 143 -16.85 3.04 1.59
CA VAL A 143 -15.99 1.95 1.12
C VAL A 143 -16.83 0.68 1.09
N LYS A 144 -16.95 0.09 -0.10
CA LYS A 144 -17.57 -1.21 -0.33
C LYS A 144 -16.50 -2.23 -0.69
N ASP A 145 -16.90 -3.47 -0.98
CA ASP A 145 -15.95 -4.54 -1.28
C ASP A 145 -15.21 -4.36 -2.61
N GLU A 146 -15.86 -3.79 -3.62
CA GLU A 146 -15.31 -3.64 -4.97
C GLU A 146 -15.03 -2.19 -5.38
N TYR A 147 -15.56 -1.22 -4.66
CA TYR A 147 -15.50 0.19 -5.04
C TYR A 147 -15.56 1.12 -3.83
N ILE A 148 -15.23 2.37 -4.06
CA ILE A 148 -15.47 3.47 -3.14
C ILE A 148 -16.46 4.47 -3.73
N LEU A 149 -17.20 5.14 -2.86
CA LEU A 149 -17.88 6.39 -3.17
C LEU A 149 -16.97 7.53 -2.73
N MET A 150 -16.65 8.41 -3.66
CA MET A 150 -15.83 9.59 -3.42
C MET A 150 -16.65 10.84 -3.65
N LYS A 151 -16.64 11.77 -2.69
CA LYS A 151 -17.12 13.13 -2.88
C LYS A 151 -16.01 13.98 -3.47
N THR A 152 -16.17 14.47 -4.69
CA THR A 152 -15.15 15.29 -5.36
C THR A 152 -14.95 16.61 -4.61
N LYS A 153 -13.70 17.09 -4.55
CA LYS A 153 -13.39 18.34 -3.85
C LYS A 153 -13.90 19.58 -4.60
N ASP A 154 -13.89 19.53 -5.93
CA ASP A 154 -14.16 20.71 -6.78
C ASP A 154 -15.63 20.84 -7.21
N GLU A 155 -16.31 19.71 -7.44
CA GLU A 155 -17.67 19.68 -8.02
C GLU A 155 -18.74 19.25 -6.99
N ASP A 156 -18.34 18.91 -5.75
CA ASP A 156 -19.19 18.36 -4.67
C ASP A 156 -19.98 17.08 -5.03
N ASP A 157 -19.80 16.57 -6.25
CA ASP A 157 -20.43 15.36 -6.79
C ASP A 157 -19.91 14.09 -6.13
N ILE A 158 -20.80 13.10 -5.98
CA ILE A 158 -20.43 11.74 -5.54
C ILE A 158 -20.18 10.87 -6.77
N ILE A 159 -18.95 10.36 -6.87
CA ILE A 159 -18.52 9.46 -7.94
C ILE A 159 -18.19 8.07 -7.39
N THR A 160 -18.46 7.05 -8.20
CA THR A 160 -18.10 5.66 -7.87
C THR A 160 -16.78 5.30 -8.56
N ILE A 161 -15.79 4.83 -7.80
CA ILE A 161 -14.49 4.37 -8.32
C ILE A 161 -14.27 2.92 -7.90
N ARG A 162 -14.21 2.01 -8.87
CA ARG A 162 -13.90 0.59 -8.63
C ARG A 162 -12.42 0.40 -8.31
N PHE A 163 -12.09 -0.51 -7.40
CA PHE A 163 -10.70 -0.81 -7.04
C PHE A 163 -9.87 -1.32 -8.21
N ASP A 164 -10.48 -2.11 -9.12
CA ASP A 164 -9.84 -2.61 -10.34
C ASP A 164 -9.44 -1.50 -11.33
N SER A 165 -10.04 -0.31 -11.21
CA SER A 165 -9.73 0.84 -12.05
C SER A 165 -8.64 1.74 -11.46
N ILE A 166 -8.28 1.56 -10.19
CA ILE A 166 -7.30 2.42 -9.49
C ILE A 166 -5.89 2.01 -9.89
N LEU A 167 -5.16 2.93 -10.51
CA LEU A 167 -3.73 2.77 -10.78
C LEU A 167 -2.90 3.11 -9.55
N GLU A 168 -3.25 4.20 -8.85
CA GLU A 168 -2.60 4.62 -7.61
C GLU A 168 -3.52 5.54 -6.82
N ALA A 169 -3.38 5.50 -5.50
CA ALA A 169 -4.15 6.32 -4.58
C ALA A 169 -3.26 6.77 -3.42
N TYR A 170 -3.39 8.02 -3.02
CA TYR A 170 -2.59 8.63 -1.95
C TYR A 170 -3.47 9.42 -1.01
N LEU A 171 -3.19 9.32 0.28
CA LEU A 171 -3.73 10.23 1.28
C LEU A 171 -3.23 11.64 1.01
N GLN A 172 -4.08 12.64 1.24
CA GLN A 172 -3.72 14.05 1.12
C GLN A 172 -4.02 14.72 2.45
N TYR A 173 -3.03 15.40 3.01
CA TYR A 173 -3.20 16.20 4.20
C TYR A 173 -3.54 17.63 3.78
N GLU A 174 -4.65 18.17 4.31
CA GLU A 174 -4.96 19.58 4.16
C GLU A 174 -4.15 20.35 5.20
N HIS A 175 -3.18 21.14 4.74
CA HIS A 175 -2.57 22.15 5.59
C HIS A 175 -3.58 23.26 5.80
N ASN A 176 -4.33 23.18 6.91
CA ASN A 176 -5.03 24.34 7.43
C ASN A 176 -3.97 25.28 8.01
N ILE A 177 -3.55 26.26 7.20
CA ILE A 177 -2.81 27.41 7.70
C ILE A 177 -3.83 28.24 8.48
N ASN A 178 -3.88 28.02 9.80
CA ASN A 178 -4.52 28.94 10.72
C ASN A 178 -3.61 30.15 10.95
#